data_AF-A0A2G6Y7Q1-F1
#
_entry.id   AF-A0A2G6Y7Q1-F1
#
_cell.length_a   1.000
_cell.length_b   1.000
_cell.length_c   1.000
_cell.angle_alpha   90.00
_cell.angle_beta   90.00
_cell.angle_gamma   90.00
#
_symmetry.space_group_name_H-M   'P 1'
#
loop_
_entity.id
_entity.type
_entity.pdbx_description
1 polymer ?
#
loop_
_entity_poly.entity_id
_entity_poly.type
_entity_poly.pdbx_seq_one_letter_code
_entity_poly.pdbx_strand_id
1 'polypeptide(L)' 'MTMQDYYAARAKEYDQIYAKPTRQADLRQMEAWLPTVLAGRNVLEIACGTGYWTQFSEPVQSLFGDCIGVQSG' A
#
# COMPACT_ATOMS: atom_id res chain seq x y z
N MET A 1 -5.70 20.80 11.12
CA MET A 1 -5.32 19.38 10.98
C MET A 1 -6.50 18.65 10.39
N THR A 2 -6.37 18.18 9.16
CA THR A 2 -7.40 17.36 8.52
C THR A 2 -7.23 15.90 8.95
N MET A 3 -8.20 15.04 8.63
CA MET A 3 -8.01 13.59 8.81
C MET A 3 -6.87 13.05 7.93
N GLN A 4 -6.57 13.70 6.80
CA GLN A 4 -5.47 13.30 5.92
C GLN A 4 -4.11 13.50 6.63
N ASP A 5 -3.90 14.67 7.25
CA ASP A 5 -2.67 14.97 7.99
C ASP A 5 -2.43 13.96 9.12
N TYR A 6 -3.50 13.59 9.81
CA TYR A 6 -3.46 12.62 10.91
C TYR A 6 -3.02 11.22 10.44
N TYR A 7 -3.61 10.73 9.35
CA TYR A 7 -3.27 9.39 8.83
C TYR A 7 -1.90 9.37 8.15
N ALA A 8 -1.51 10.45 7.45
CA ALA A 8 -0.18 10.56 6.85
C ALA A 8 0.92 10.50 7.92
N ALA A 9 0.75 11.21 9.04
CA ALA A 9 1.71 11.18 10.14
C ALA A 9 1.88 9.79 10.79
N ARG A 10 0.84 8.95 10.73
CA ARG A 10 0.78 7.64 11.41
C ARG A 10 0.90 6.44 10.47
N ALA A 11 0.95 6.65 9.15
CA ALA A 11 0.98 5.57 8.16
C ALA A 11 2.09 4.54 8.45
N LYS A 12 3.29 5.03 8.81
CA LYS A 12 4.42 4.17 9.19
C LYS A 12 4.16 3.32 10.44
N GLU A 13 3.38 3.82 11.41
CA GLU A 13 3.01 3.04 12.60
C GLU A 13 2.08 1.88 12.22
N TYR A 14 1.12 2.12 11.32
CA TYR A 14 0.21 1.07 10.86
C TYR A 14 0.95 -0.02 10.06
N ASP A 15 1.91 0.37 9.23
CA ASP A 15 2.66 -0.57 8.39
C ASP A 15 3.64 -1.47 9.16
N GLN A 16 3.92 -1.18 10.44
CA GLN A 16 4.67 -2.09 11.31
C GLN A 16 4.02 -3.48 11.41
N ILE A 17 2.72 -3.58 11.11
CA ILE A 17 2.01 -4.83 11.08
C ILE A 17 2.58 -5.82 10.06
N TYR A 18 3.19 -5.33 8.97
CA TYR A 18 3.84 -6.14 7.95
C TYR A 18 5.17 -6.72 8.41
N ALA A 19 5.78 -6.19 9.46
CA ALA A 19 7.02 -6.71 10.04
C ALA A 19 6.78 -7.86 11.04
N LYS A 20 5.53 -8.21 11.36
CA LYS A 20 5.21 -9.26 12.34
C LYS A 20 5.72 -10.63 11.83
N PRO A 21 6.59 -11.33 12.58
CA PRO A 21 7.14 -12.62 12.14
C PRO A 21 6.06 -13.66 11.87
N THR A 22 5.02 -13.69 12.71
CA THR A 22 3.88 -14.61 12.59
C THR A 22 3.05 -14.43 11.33
N ARG A 23 3.20 -13.30 10.61
CA ARG A 23 2.46 -13.01 9.37
C ARG A 23 3.29 -13.24 8.10
N GLN A 24 4.59 -13.47 8.22
CA GLN A 24 5.47 -13.49 7.05
C GLN A 24 5.10 -14.57 6.03
N ALA A 25 4.73 -15.77 6.50
CA ALA A 25 4.34 -16.85 5.60
C ALA A 25 3.12 -16.48 4.75
N ASP A 26 2.10 -15.87 5.35
CA ASP A 26 0.89 -15.45 4.66
C ASP A 26 1.16 -14.24 3.76
N LEU A 27 1.93 -13.27 4.24
CA LEU A 27 2.32 -12.09 3.46
C LEU A 27 3.07 -12.50 2.20
N ARG A 28 4.04 -13.42 2.28
CA ARG A 28 4.78 -13.91 1.10
C ARG A 28 3.88 -14.62 0.08
N GLN A 29 2.87 -15.36 0.56
CA GLN A 29 1.88 -15.97 -0.34
C GLN A 29 1.04 -14.90 -1.04
N MET A 30 0.60 -13.89 -0.31
CA MET A 30 -0.17 -12.78 -0.87
C MET A 30 0.64 -11.96 -1.87
N GLU A 31 1.91 -11.65 -1.55
CA GLU A 31 2.85 -10.92 -2.42
C GLU A 31 3.08 -11.66 -3.74
N ALA A 32 3.19 -12.99 -3.71
CA ALA A 32 3.34 -13.79 -4.93
C ALA A 32 2.02 -13.89 -5.73
N TRP A 33 0.88 -13.86 -5.06
CA TRP A 33 -0.44 -14.01 -5.66
C TRP A 33 -0.97 -12.70 -6.28
N LEU A 34 -0.74 -11.55 -5.63
CA LEU A 34 -1.27 -10.25 -6.03
C LEU A 34 -0.99 -9.88 -7.50
N PRO A 35 0.25 -10.00 -8.02
CA PRO A 35 0.54 -9.66 -9.41
C PRO A 35 -0.26 -10.54 -10.38
N THR A 36 -0.47 -11.82 -10.04
CA THR A 36 -1.14 -12.78 -10.93
C THR A 36 -2.60 -12.44 -11.16
N VAL A 37 -3.27 -11.85 -10.17
CA VAL A 37 -4.70 -11.51 -10.26
C VAL A 37 -4.94 -10.10 -10.78
N LEU A 38 -3.95 -9.21 -10.64
CA LEU A 38 -4.02 -7.82 -11.09
C LEU A 38 -3.47 -7.60 -12.50
N ALA A 39 -2.72 -8.55 -13.05
CA ALA A 39 -2.12 -8.44 -14.38
C ALA A 39 -3.15 -8.05 -15.47
N GLY A 40 -2.79 -7.03 -16.25
CA GLY A 40 -3.61 -6.54 -17.37
C GLY A 40 -4.88 -5.78 -16.96
N ARG A 41 -5.01 -5.36 -15.70
CA ARG A 41 -6.17 -4.63 -15.18
C ARG A 41 -5.83 -3.19 -14.84
N ASN A 42 -6.81 -2.30 -14.98
CA ASN A 42 -6.75 -0.97 -14.39
C ASN A 42 -7.13 -1.08 -12.91
N VAL A 43 -6.19 -0.81 -12.02
CA VAL A 43 -6.36 -1.02 -10.58
C VAL A 43 -6.27 0.34 -9.87
N LEU A 44 -7.21 0.55 -8.95
CA LEU A 44 -7.28 1.70 -8.07
C LEU A 44 -7.02 1.23 -6.64
N GLU A 45 -5.96 1.73 -6.02
CA GLU A 45 -5.66 1.44 -4.62
C GLU A 45 -6.16 2.57 -3.72
N ILE A 46 -7.03 2.21 -2.77
CA ILE A 46 -7.65 3.14 -1.81
C ILE A 46 -6.98 2.95 -0.44
N ALA A 47 -6.60 4.05 0.20
CA ALA A 47 -5.92 4.03 1.50
C ALA A 47 -4.61 3.21 1.48
N CYS A 48 -3.77 3.46 0.47
CA CYS A 48 -2.52 2.72 0.22
C CYS A 48 -1.44 2.88 1.29
N GLY A 49 -1.61 3.78 2.27
CA GLY A 49 -0.66 3.95 3.37
C GLY A 49 0.72 4.37 2.86
N THR A 50 1.77 3.59 3.16
CA THR A 50 3.11 3.87 2.58
C THR A 50 3.33 3.26 1.19
N GLY A 51 2.33 2.57 0.64
CA GLY A 51 2.41 1.88 -0.63
C GLY A 51 2.97 0.45 -0.54
N TYR A 52 2.83 -0.20 0.63
CA TYR A 52 3.34 -1.56 0.85
C TYR A 52 2.83 -2.55 -0.22
N TRP A 53 1.55 -2.49 -0.60
CA TRP A 53 0.98 -3.41 -1.60
C TRP A 53 1.19 -2.94 -3.03
N THR A 54 1.25 -1.62 -3.25
CA THR A 54 1.49 -0.98 -4.55
C THR A 54 2.71 -1.54 -5.28
N GLN A 55 3.79 -1.85 -4.54
CA GLN A 55 5.04 -2.38 -5.11
C GLN A 55 4.90 -3.78 -5.75
N PHE A 56 3.83 -4.52 -5.44
CA PHE A 56 3.55 -5.86 -5.98
C PHE A 56 2.52 -5.84 -7.11
N SER A 57 2.17 -4.67 -7.62
CA SER A 57 1.26 -4.50 -8.76
C SER A 57 1.93 -3.76 -9.92
N GLU A 58 1.45 -4.02 -11.14
CA GLU A 58 1.67 -3.17 -12.31
C GLU A 58 1.22 -1.72 -12.02
N PRO A 59 1.62 -0.70 -12.83
CA PRO A 59 1.34 0.70 -12.54
C PRO A 59 -0.12 0.96 -12.14
N VAL A 60 -0.31 1.24 -10.85
CA VAL A 60 -1.60 1.45 -10.19
C VAL A 60 -1.84 2.93 -9.98
N GLN A 61 -3.08 3.37 -10.19
CA GLN A 61 -3.50 4.70 -9.75
C GLN A 61 -3.83 4.59 -8.25
N SER A 62 -3.19 5.39 -7.40
CA SER A 62 -3.46 5.42 -5.96
C SER A 62 -4.25 6.68 -5.58
N LEU A 63 -5.26 6.57 -4.72
CA LEU A 63 -6.06 7.71 -4.24
C LEU A 63 -6.38 7.64 -2.74
N PHE A 64 -6.38 8.84 -2.15
CA PHE A 64 -6.66 9.24 -0.76
C PHE A 64 -5.67 8.78 0.32
N GLY A 65 -5.07 9.78 1.00
CA GLY A 65 -4.11 9.59 2.09
C GLY A 65 -2.65 9.47 1.63
N ASP A 66 -2.44 9.53 0.31
CA ASP A 66 -1.21 9.46 -0.48
C ASP A 66 -0.23 8.36 -0.09
N CYS A 67 0.64 8.00 -1.01
CA CYS A 67 1.94 7.44 -0.67
C CYS A 67 2.76 8.54 0.06
N ILE A 68 2.32 8.99 1.25
CA ILE A 68 2.83 10.08 2.10
C ILE A 68 3.33 11.37 1.38
N GLY A 69 2.79 11.68 0.19
CA GLY A 69 3.08 12.89 -0.60
C GLY A 69 3.63 12.63 -2.01
N VAL A 70 2.78 12.18 -2.94
CA VAL A 70 3.11 12.28 -4.38
C VAL A 70 2.95 13.75 -4.79
N GLN A 71 3.95 14.58 -4.48
CA GLN A 71 4.26 15.72 -5.33
C GLN A 71 4.87 15.13 -6.60
N SER A 72 4.12 15.25 -7.69
CA SER A 72 4.68 15.22 -9.03
C SER A 72 5.91 16.14 -9.08
N GLY A 73 7.07 15.53 -9.27
CA GLY A 73 8.31 16.12 -9.77
C GLY A 73 8.85 15.21 -10.85
#